data_AF-A2VBG9-F1
#
_entry.id   AF-A2VBG9-F1
#
_cell.length_a   1.000
_cell.length_b   1.000
_cell.length_c   1.000
_cell.angle_alpha   90.00
_cell.angle_beta   90.00
_cell.angle_gamma   90.00
#
_symmetry.space_group_name_H-M   'P 1'
#
loop_
_entity.id
_entity.type
_entity.pdbx_description
1 polymer ?
#
loop_
_entity_poly.entity_id
_entity_poly.type
_entity_poly.pdbx_seq_one_letter_code
_entity_poly.pdbx_strand_id
1 'polypeptide(L)' 'RLSDKTLLDIMNRFKKEMKNGLSRDFNPTATVKMLPTFVRSIPDGSEKGDFIALE' A
#
# COMPACT_ATOMS: atom_id res chain seq x y z
N ARG A 1 10.27 19.84 15.60
CA ARG A 1 10.88 18.55 15.20
C ARG A 1 10.18 17.46 16.01
N LEU A 2 9.69 16.39 15.38
CA LEU A 2 9.04 15.29 16.11
C LEU A 2 10.09 14.49 16.90
N SER A 3 9.71 13.95 18.06
CA SER A 3 10.58 13.05 18.83
C SER A 3 10.48 11.63 18.28
N ASP A 4 11.52 10.82 18.52
CA ASP A 4 11.53 9.41 18.10
C ASP A 4 10.35 8.63 18.65
N LYS A 5 9.95 8.92 19.91
CA LYS A 5 8.75 8.34 20.51
C LYS A 5 7.49 8.64 19.69
N THR A 6 7.33 9.89 19.25
CA THR A 6 6.18 10.28 18.42
C THR A 6 6.24 9.62 17.05
N LEU A 7 7.42 9.52 16.44
CA LEU A 7 7.58 8.84 15.14
C LEU A 7 7.23 7.36 15.23
N LEU A 8 7.66 6.67 16.28
CA LEU A 8 7.31 5.27 16.52
C LEU A 8 5.80 5.07 16.74
N ASP A 9 5.14 5.98 17.47
CA ASP A 9 3.68 5.96 17.64
C ASP A 9 2.95 6.10 16.29
N ILE A 10 3.36 7.07 15.46
CA ILE A 10 2.79 7.29 14.14
C ILE A 10 2.96 6.04 13.26
N MET A 11 4.16 5.46 13.23
CA MET A 11 4.44 4.24 12.47
C MET A 11 3.56 3.07 12.90
N ASN A 12 3.37 2.90 14.21
CA ASN A 12 2.52 1.83 14.75
C ASN A 12 1.05 2.01 14.37
N ARG A 13 0.54 3.25 14.46
CA ARG A 13 -0.83 3.59 14.04
C ARG A 13 -1.04 3.36 12.54
N PHE A 14 -0.08 3.79 11.73
CA PHE A 14 -0.14 3.58 10.28
C PHE A 14 -0.14 2.08 9.92
N LYS A 15 0.76 1.29 10.53
CA LYS A 15 0.83 -0.16 10.32
C LYS A 15 -0.46 -0.86 10.75
N LYS A 16 -1.12 -0.40 11.81
CA LYS A 16 -2.44 -0.90 12.23
C LYS A 16 -3.50 -0.65 11.16
N GLU A 17 -3.57 0.56 10.63
CA GLU A 17 -4.56 0.90 9.59
C GLU A 17 -4.31 0.17 8.27
N MET A 18 -3.05 -0.09 7.90
CA MET A 18 -2.73 -0.96 6.75
C MET A 18 -3.25 -2.39 6.94
N LYS A 19 -3.10 -2.96 8.15
CA LYS A 19 -3.65 -4.29 8.46
C LYS A 19 -5.18 -4.30 8.39
N ASN A 20 -5.83 -3.26 8.89
CA ASN A 20 -7.29 -3.13 8.79
C ASN A 20 -7.73 -3.03 7.32
N GLY A 21 -6.98 -2.28 6.50
CA GLY A 21 -7.22 -2.19 5.06
C GLY A 21 -7.09 -3.50 4.32
N LEU A 22 -6.18 -4.39 4.71
CA LEU A 22 -6.03 -5.71 4.10
C LEU A 22 -7.03 -6.75 4.64
N SER A 23 -7.66 -6.49 5.79
CA SER A 23 -8.63 -7.41 6.41
C SER A 23 -9.96 -7.38 5.67
N ARG A 24 -10.53 -8.56 5.39
CA ARG A 24 -11.86 -8.69 4.81
C ARG A 24 -12.93 -7.98 5.65
N ASP A 25 -12.85 -8.11 6.97
CA ASP A 25 -13.90 -7.64 7.88
C ASP A 25 -13.81 -6.14 8.15
N PHE A 26 -12.58 -5.58 8.18
CA PHE A 26 -12.34 -4.18 8.51
C PHE A 26 -12.16 -3.27 7.29
N ASN A 27 -11.86 -3.83 6.10
CA ASN A 27 -11.66 -3.04 4.88
C ASN A 27 -12.82 -2.07 4.57
N PRO A 28 -14.11 -2.44 4.70
CA PRO A 28 -15.22 -1.52 4.39
C PRO A 28 -15.17 -0.21 5.17
N THR A 29 -14.67 -0.22 6.41
CA THR A 29 -14.57 0.95 7.29
C THR A 29 -13.13 1.44 7.53
N ALA A 30 -12.11 0.77 6.97
CA ALA A 30 -10.72 1.15 7.16
C ALA A 30 -10.42 2.53 6.55
N THR A 31 -9.58 3.31 7.23
CA THR A 31 -9.10 4.62 6.76
C THR A 31 -8.12 4.47 5.59
N VAL A 32 -7.27 3.44 5.65
CA VAL A 32 -6.35 3.06 4.58
C VAL A 32 -6.96 1.87 3.84
N LYS A 33 -7.41 2.06 2.60
CA LYS A 33 -8.21 1.05 1.86
C LYS A 33 -7.44 -0.11 1.24
N MET A 34 -6.13 -0.01 1.11
CA MET A 34 -5.28 -1.08 0.54
C MET A 34 -5.84 -1.67 -0.76
N LEU A 35 -6.13 -0.81 -1.75
CA LEU A 35 -6.78 -1.19 -2.99
C LEU A 35 -5.87 -2.11 -3.85
N PRO A 36 -6.42 -3.16 -4.47
CA PRO A 36 -5.65 -4.02 -5.36
C PRO A 36 -5.31 -3.29 -6.66
N THR A 37 -4.03 -3.26 -7.03
CA THR A 37 -3.56 -2.74 -8.32
C THR A 37 -3.61 -3.80 -9.43
N PHE A 38 -3.80 -5.06 -9.06
CA PHE A 38 -3.74 -6.24 -9.94
C PHE A 38 -2.40 -6.48 -10.66
N VAL A 39 -1.37 -5.70 -10.35
CA VAL A 39 0.02 -5.98 -10.75
C VAL A 39 0.61 -7.02 -9.80
N ARG A 40 0.99 -8.18 -10.32
CA ARG A 40 1.38 -9.36 -9.51
C ARG A 40 2.89 -9.63 -9.50
N SER A 41 3.64 -9.05 -10.42
CA SER A 41 5.08 -9.21 -10.56
C SER A 41 5.74 -7.87 -10.83
N ILE A 42 6.97 -7.74 -10.35
CA ILE A 42 7.88 -6.68 -10.76
C ILE A 42 8.53 -7.14 -12.08
N PRO A 43 8.82 -6.22 -13.01
CA PRO A 43 9.46 -6.61 -14.26
C PRO A 43 10.79 -7.31 -14.01
N ASP A 44 11.03 -8.36 -14.79
CA ASP A 44 12.27 -9.15 -14.73
C ASP A 44 13.25 -8.82 -15.87
N GLY A 45 12.86 -7.90 -16.76
CA GLY A 45 13.66 -7.46 -17.91
C GLY A 45 13.51 -8.35 -19.14
N SER A 46 12.67 -9.38 -19.08
CA SER A 46 12.34 -10.22 -20.23
C SER A 46 11.25 -9.62 -21.13
N GLU A 47 10.56 -8.58 -20.65
CA GLU A 47 9.49 -7.91 -21.38
C GLU A 47 10.02 -7.20 -22.63
N LYS A 48 9.42 -7.49 -23.79
CA LYS A 48 9.80 -6.90 -25.09
C LYS A 48 8.57 -6.58 -25.91
N GLY A 49 8.57 -5.43 -26.58
CA GLY A 49 7.50 -4.97 -27.45
C GLY A 49 7.42 -3.45 -27.51
N ASP A 50 6.57 -2.95 -28.41
CA ASP A 50 6.22 -1.54 -28.47
C ASP A 50 4.95 -1.31 -27.65
N PHE A 51 5.03 -0.43 -26.66
CA PHE A 51 3.94 -0.14 -25.74
C PHE A 51 3.51 1.32 -25.89
N ILE A 52 2.20 1.56 -25.83
CA ILE A 52 1.62 2.90 -25.77
C ILE A 52 0.90 3.01 -24.42
N ALA A 53 1.05 4.16 -23.78
CA ALA A 53 0.33 4.50 -22.55
C ALA A 53 -0.52 5.75 -22.78
N LEU A 54 -1.58 5.87 -21.98
CA LEU A 54 -2.39 7.07 -21.87
C LEU A 54 -2.31 7.53 -20.40
N GLU A 55 -2.15 8.83 -20.21
CA GLU A 55 -2.25 9.48 -18.90
C GLU A 55 -3.61 10.18 -18.73
#